data_AF-A0A955EY25-F1
#
_entry.id   AF-A0A955EY25-F1
#
_cell.length_a   1.000
_cell.length_b   1.000
_cell.length_c   1.000
_cell.angle_alpha   90.00
_cell.angle_beta   90.00
_cell.angle_gamma   90.00
#
_symmetry.space_group_name_H-M   'P 1'
#
loop_
_entity.id
_entity.type
_entity.pdbx_description
1 polymer ?
#
loop_
_entity_poly.entity_id
_entity_poly.type
_entity_poly.pdbx_seq_one_letter_code
_entity_poly.pdbx_strand_id
1 'polypeptide(L)'
;MKRYKLRYPGLVFFLYLLTIFPATMNAVRQGVAVSIMFYAFTFILNKKPLKYTLLTLLAGLFHISALLLIPFYFLGRLFDVQKRSLHKLQLLAKSRFFIRLGLVLILLSLVMANVFTLVLGIPGFEKYELYLNLPEEGSNYIFYIRLFLLITILLLAKYTIFKGDYRQNAFIFAGAMVEIIILILGFASPFIKREALYFSPFLIMLLPNIINLLEQRVRYRFTLYTACLLYGISFFTVSYLLLDQANIIPYNSSVRSVE
;
A
#
# COMPACT_ATOMS: atom_id res chain seq x y z
N MET A 1 11.54 -3.80 20.74
CA MET A 1 10.98 -3.43 19.42
C MET A 1 10.02 -2.27 19.68
N LYS A 2 10.27 -1.07 19.16
CA LYS A 2 9.34 0.05 19.37
C LYS A 2 8.10 -0.23 18.50
N ARG A 3 7.03 -0.77 19.09
CA ARG A 3 5.79 -1.10 18.36
C ARG A 3 5.15 0.18 17.86
N TYR A 4 4.62 0.17 16.63
CA TYR A 4 3.80 1.27 16.15
C TYR A 4 2.57 1.38 17.04
N LYS A 5 2.36 2.53 17.67
CA LYS A 5 1.17 2.75 18.49
C LYS A 5 0.07 3.35 17.60
N LEU A 6 -0.81 2.49 17.11
CA LEU A 6 -2.03 2.90 16.41
C LEU A 6 -2.93 3.65 17.38
N ARG A 7 -3.29 4.89 17.06
CA ARG A 7 -4.20 5.71 17.89
C ARG A 7 -5.65 5.25 17.80
N TYR A 8 -6.10 4.86 16.60
CA TYR A 8 -7.47 4.41 16.34
C TYR A 8 -7.46 3.00 15.74
N PRO A 9 -7.11 1.96 16.53
CA PRO A 9 -6.97 0.60 16.02
C PRO A 9 -8.29 0.06 15.45
N GLY A 10 -9.43 0.37 16.07
CA GLY A 10 -10.75 -0.04 15.56
C GLY A 10 -11.08 0.54 14.19
N LEU A 11 -10.74 1.82 13.96
CA LEU A 11 -10.92 2.44 12.64
C LEU A 11 -10.02 1.80 11.57
N VAL A 12 -8.76 1.52 11.90
CA VAL A 12 -7.84 0.85 10.96
C VAL A 12 -8.32 -0.55 10.64
N PHE A 13 -8.79 -1.29 11.64
CA PHE A 13 -9.37 -2.61 11.43
C PHE A 13 -10.63 -2.56 10.56
N PHE A 14 -11.53 -1.60 10.81
CA PHE A 14 -12.70 -1.35 9.98
C PHE A 14 -12.32 -1.05 8.51
N LEU A 15 -11.35 -0.17 8.29
CA LEU A 15 -10.84 0.14 6.95
C LEU A 15 -10.18 -1.07 6.28
N TYR A 16 -9.48 -1.91 7.03
CA TYR A 16 -8.95 -3.17 6.51
C TYR A 16 -10.07 -4.10 6.04
N LEU A 17 -11.10 -4.31 6.87
CA LEU A 17 -12.25 -5.15 6.54
C LEU A 17 -12.99 -4.69 5.30
N LEU A 18 -13.11 -3.38 5.09
CA LEU A 18 -13.87 -2.84 3.95
C LEU A 18 -13.04 -2.59 2.69
N THR A 19 -11.72 -2.45 2.77
CA THR A 19 -10.91 -2.01 1.61
C THR A 19 -9.82 -2.98 1.17
N ILE A 20 -9.50 -3.99 1.98
CA ILE A 20 -8.42 -4.96 1.69
C ILE A 20 -8.95 -6.39 1.83
N PHE A 21 -9.63 -6.70 2.93
CA PHE A 21 -10.08 -8.05 3.26
C PHE A 21 -10.88 -8.74 2.13
N PRO A 22 -11.82 -8.08 1.42
CA PRO A 22 -12.59 -8.77 0.39
C PRO A 22 -11.72 -9.23 -0.79
N ALA A 23 -10.71 -8.44 -1.17
CA ALA A 23 -9.73 -8.86 -2.18
C ALA A 23 -8.91 -10.08 -1.72
N THR A 24 -8.66 -10.23 -0.41
CA THR A 24 -7.94 -11.39 0.13
C THR A 24 -8.78 -12.67 0.11
N MET A 25 -10.11 -12.60 0.03
CA MET A 25 -10.97 -13.79 -0.05
C MET A 25 -10.80 -14.54 -1.37
N ASN A 26 -10.56 -13.83 -2.47
CA ASN A 26 -10.22 -14.47 -3.75
C ASN A 26 -8.74 -14.79 -3.92
N ALA A 27 -7.89 -14.19 -3.08
CA ALA A 27 -6.45 -14.32 -3.15
C ALA A 27 -5.88 -14.81 -1.82
N VAL A 28 -6.49 -15.81 -1.18
CA VAL A 28 -6.17 -16.22 0.21
C VAL A 28 -4.67 -16.46 0.42
N ARG A 29 -4.03 -17.21 -0.49
CA ARG A 29 -2.57 -17.46 -0.42
C ARG A 29 -1.75 -16.16 -0.48
N GLN A 30 -2.14 -15.23 -1.36
CA GLN A 30 -1.52 -13.92 -1.45
C GLN A 30 -1.81 -13.09 -0.19
N GLY A 31 -3.03 -13.14 0.37
CA GLY A 31 -3.39 -12.45 1.61
C GLY A 31 -2.54 -12.88 2.81
N VAL A 32 -2.23 -14.18 2.91
CA VAL A 32 -1.29 -14.71 3.91
C VAL A 32 0.11 -14.13 3.68
N ALA A 33 0.61 -14.17 2.45
CA ALA A 33 1.91 -13.59 2.09
C ALA A 33 1.97 -12.07 2.40
N VAL A 34 0.91 -11.31 2.08
CA VAL A 34 0.78 -9.88 2.39
C VAL A 34 0.87 -9.63 3.89
N SER A 35 0.21 -10.45 4.71
CA SER A 35 0.26 -10.32 6.18
C SER A 35 1.66 -10.57 6.74
N ILE A 36 2.34 -11.61 6.25
CA ILE A 36 3.73 -11.93 6.62
C ILE A 36 4.66 -10.80 6.19
N MET A 37 4.52 -10.30 4.96
CA MET A 37 5.34 -9.22 4.42
C MET A 37 5.11 -7.90 5.14
N PHE A 38 3.87 -7.58 5.49
CA PHE A 38 3.55 -6.40 6.28
C PHE A 38 4.25 -6.42 7.64
N TYR A 39 4.30 -7.58 8.30
CA TYR A 39 5.12 -7.75 9.49
C TYR A 39 6.62 -7.65 9.18
N ALA A 40 7.08 -8.28 8.09
CA ALA A 40 8.47 -8.27 7.67
C ALA A 40 9.02 -6.84 7.46
N PHE A 41 8.24 -5.94 6.87
CA PHE A 41 8.63 -4.55 6.64
C PHE A 41 9.06 -3.81 7.92
N THR A 42 8.57 -4.22 9.09
CA THR A 42 9.03 -3.68 10.38
C THR A 42 10.53 -3.91 10.62
N PHE A 43 11.11 -4.97 10.05
CA PHE A 43 12.54 -5.27 10.16
C PHE A 43 13.43 -4.40 9.28
N ILE A 44 12.87 -3.75 8.24
CA ILE A 44 13.58 -2.72 7.48
C ILE A 44 13.87 -1.52 8.40
N LEU A 45 12.84 -1.01 9.10
CA LEU A 45 12.97 0.09 10.05
C LEU A 45 13.96 -0.22 11.18
N ASN A 46 13.96 -1.47 11.64
CA ASN A 46 14.85 -1.95 12.70
C ASN A 46 16.24 -2.40 12.21
N LYS A 47 16.55 -2.29 10.91
CA LYS A 47 17.84 -2.68 10.30
C LYS A 47 18.21 -4.15 10.57
N LYS A 48 17.24 -5.06 10.48
CA LYS A 48 17.43 -6.51 10.69
C LYS A 48 17.27 -7.26 9.36
N PRO A 49 18.30 -7.30 8.50
CA PRO A 49 18.20 -7.87 7.15
C PRO A 49 17.85 -9.35 7.18
N LEU A 50 18.53 -10.12 8.04
CA LEU A 50 18.28 -11.56 8.16
C LEU A 50 16.82 -11.88 8.50
N LYS A 51 16.23 -11.16 9.47
CA LYS A 51 14.81 -11.37 9.84
C LYS A 51 13.86 -10.97 8.73
N TYR A 52 14.17 -9.89 8.00
CA TYR A 52 13.40 -9.49 6.84
C TYR A 52 13.44 -10.58 5.76
N THR A 53 14.63 -11.00 5.34
CA THR A 53 14.82 -11.99 4.29
C THR A 53 14.18 -13.33 4.64
N LEU A 54 14.35 -13.85 5.86
CA LEU A 54 13.73 -15.11 6.29
C LEU A 54 12.20 -15.07 6.22
N LEU A 55 11.59 -13.95 6.62
CA LEU A 55 10.13 -13.79 6.53
C LEU A 55 9.66 -13.58 5.09
N THR A 56 10.46 -12.94 4.23
CA THR A 56 10.16 -12.83 2.81
C THR A 56 10.23 -14.19 2.11
N LEU A 57 11.22 -15.03 2.45
CA LEU A 57 11.29 -16.40 1.96
C LEU A 57 10.07 -17.22 2.43
N LEU A 58 9.70 -17.09 3.71
CA LEU A 58 8.49 -17.71 4.26
C LEU A 58 7.23 -17.25 3.52
N ALA A 59 7.08 -15.96 3.24
CA ALA A 59 5.96 -15.43 2.46
C ALA A 59 5.95 -15.99 1.02
N GLY A 60 7.13 -16.16 0.42
CA GLY A 60 7.33 -16.79 -0.88
C GLY A 60 6.80 -18.22 -0.97
N LEU A 61 6.80 -18.98 0.15
CA LEU A 61 6.21 -20.31 0.21
C LEU A 61 4.68 -20.30 0.04
N PHE A 62 4.02 -19.21 0.40
CA PHE A 62 2.58 -19.03 0.19
C PHE A 62 2.28 -18.41 -1.17
N HIS A 63 3.08 -17.41 -1.57
CA HIS A 63 2.92 -16.74 -2.85
C HIS A 63 4.29 -16.29 -3.39
N ILE A 64 4.71 -16.91 -4.49
CA ILE A 64 6.06 -16.75 -5.06
C ILE A 64 6.42 -15.29 -5.37
N SER A 65 5.44 -14.45 -5.73
CA SER A 65 5.67 -13.03 -6.02
C SER A 65 6.19 -12.24 -4.82
N ALA A 66 5.99 -12.72 -3.58
CA ALA A 66 6.55 -12.10 -2.38
C ALA A 66 8.10 -12.04 -2.43
N LEU A 67 8.76 -12.94 -3.17
CA LEU A 67 10.20 -12.92 -3.35
C LEU A 67 10.70 -11.69 -4.12
N LEU A 68 9.84 -11.10 -4.97
CA LEU A 68 10.13 -9.83 -5.66
C LEU A 68 10.32 -8.67 -4.68
N LEU A 69 9.89 -8.83 -3.42
CA LEU A 69 10.06 -7.83 -2.39
C LEU A 69 11.45 -7.87 -1.73
N ILE A 70 12.28 -8.88 -1.95
CA ILE A 70 13.63 -8.96 -1.34
C ILE A 70 14.45 -7.66 -1.54
N PRO A 71 14.53 -7.07 -2.75
CA PRO A 71 15.27 -5.82 -2.98
C PRO A 71 14.70 -4.61 -2.21
N PHE A 72 13.43 -4.65 -1.79
CA PHE A 72 12.81 -3.53 -1.05
C PHE A 72 13.45 -3.29 0.32
N TYR A 73 14.18 -4.26 0.88
CA TYR A 73 14.99 -4.01 2.07
C TYR A 73 15.96 -2.84 1.85
N PHE A 74 16.66 -2.83 0.73
CA PHE A 74 17.65 -1.82 0.40
C PHE A 74 17.01 -0.47 0.06
N LEU A 75 15.90 -0.50 -0.70
CA LEU A 75 15.14 0.72 -1.02
C LEU A 75 14.58 1.41 0.22
N GLY A 76 14.02 0.64 1.15
CA GLY A 76 13.50 1.16 2.40
C GLY A 76 14.58 1.82 3.28
N ARG A 77 15.86 1.44 3.12
CA ARG A 77 16.98 2.06 3.82
C ARG A 77 17.33 3.46 3.30
N LEU A 78 16.96 3.81 2.07
CA LEU A 78 17.21 5.15 1.51
C LEU A 78 16.40 6.24 2.24
N PHE A 79 15.28 5.85 2.85
CA PHE A 79 14.43 6.70 3.69
C PHE A 79 14.93 6.82 5.14
N ASP A 80 16.04 6.17 5.49
CA ASP A 80 16.66 6.32 6.80
C ASP A 80 17.31 7.71 6.92
N VAL A 81 16.58 8.65 7.50
CA VAL A 81 17.11 9.98 7.83
C VAL A 81 17.85 9.86 9.17
N GLN A 82 19.18 9.94 9.12
CA GLN A 82 19.99 10.05 10.33
C GLN A 82 19.47 11.21 11.20
N LYS A 83 19.29 10.97 12.51
CA LYS A 83 19.01 12.02 13.51
C LYS A 83 20.21 12.98 13.58
N ARG A 84 20.34 13.93 12.65
CA ARG A 84 21.20 15.10 12.85
C ARG A 84 20.32 16.28 13.26
N SER A 85 20.41 16.58 14.55
CA SER A 85 19.64 17.55 15.31
C SER A 85 20.04 18.99 15.00
N LEU A 86 19.60 19.53 13.86
CA LEU A 86 19.65 20.98 13.62
C LEU A 86 18.35 21.44 12.95
N HIS A 87 17.67 22.41 13.57
CA HIS A 87 16.36 22.93 13.11
C HIS A 87 16.42 23.49 11.66
N LYS A 88 17.53 24.15 11.27
CA LYS A 88 17.77 24.59 9.87
C LYS A 88 17.87 23.44 8.87
N LEU A 89 18.19 22.23 9.32
CA LEU A 89 18.28 21.03 8.49
C LEU A 89 16.90 20.38 8.26
N GLN A 90 15.83 20.81 8.94
CA GLN A 90 14.51 20.19 8.81
C GLN A 90 13.82 20.52 7.48
N LEU A 91 13.92 21.76 6.99
CA LEU A 91 13.44 22.13 5.64
C LEU A 91 14.22 21.40 4.54
N LEU A 92 15.55 21.33 4.68
CA LEU A 92 16.43 20.56 3.80
C LEU A 92 16.17 19.04 3.89
N ALA A 93 15.79 18.52 5.06
CA ALA A 93 15.43 17.11 5.23
C ALA A 93 14.10 16.78 4.55
N LYS A 94 13.14 17.71 4.54
CA LYS A 94 11.87 17.58 3.81
C LYS A 94 12.09 17.57 2.29
N SER A 95 12.88 18.50 1.76
CA SER A 95 13.19 18.51 0.31
C SER A 95 14.01 17.29 -0.11
N ARG A 96 15.00 16.88 0.70
CA ARG A 96 15.76 15.63 0.47
C ARG A 96 14.89 14.37 0.53
N PHE A 97 13.83 14.36 1.32
CA PHE A 97 12.87 13.25 1.34
C PHE A 97 12.19 13.10 -0.02
N PHE A 98 11.61 14.18 -0.56
CA PHE A 98 10.94 14.14 -1.86
C PHE A 98 11.90 13.82 -3.02
N ILE A 99 13.14 14.29 -2.96
CA ILE A 99 14.17 13.93 -3.95
C ILE A 99 14.50 12.44 -3.89
N ARG A 100 14.80 11.90 -2.70
CA ARG A 100 15.08 10.46 -2.54
C ARG A 100 13.90 9.59 -2.91
N LEU A 101 12.69 10.04 -2.56
CA LEU A 101 11.45 9.41 -2.96
C LEU A 101 11.38 9.36 -4.48
N GLY A 102 11.44 10.51 -5.17
CA GLY A 102 11.45 10.58 -6.63
C GLY A 102 12.48 9.64 -7.28
N LEU A 103 13.71 9.60 -6.76
CA LEU A 103 14.74 8.66 -7.23
C LEU A 103 14.35 7.19 -7.04
N VAL A 104 13.82 6.82 -5.86
CA VAL A 104 13.33 5.46 -5.60
C VAL A 104 12.18 5.10 -6.53
N LEU A 105 11.26 6.05 -6.78
CA LEU A 105 10.13 5.83 -7.67
C LEU A 105 10.57 5.61 -9.12
N ILE A 106 11.52 6.41 -9.63
CA ILE A 106 12.10 6.24 -10.97
C ILE A 106 12.85 4.91 -11.08
N LEU A 107 13.68 4.57 -10.09
CA LEU A 107 14.40 3.29 -10.09
C LEU A 107 13.42 2.12 -10.06
N LEU A 108 12.36 2.19 -9.24
CA LEU A 108 11.34 1.16 -9.18
C LEU A 108 10.59 1.00 -10.51
N SER A 109 10.20 2.09 -11.16
CA SER A 109 9.49 1.99 -12.45
C SER A 109 10.36 1.37 -13.54
N LEU A 110 11.63 1.77 -13.63
CA LEU A 110 12.59 1.23 -14.60
C LEU A 110 12.91 -0.24 -14.32
N VAL A 111 13.07 -0.62 -13.05
CA VAL A 111 13.34 -2.00 -12.67
C VAL A 111 12.12 -2.87 -12.91
N MET A 112 10.92 -2.44 -12.50
CA MET A 112 9.72 -3.28 -12.63
C MET A 112 9.32 -3.52 -14.08
N ALA A 113 9.51 -2.54 -14.98
CA ALA A 113 9.26 -2.73 -16.40
C ALA A 113 10.14 -3.83 -17.03
N ASN A 114 11.41 -3.92 -16.62
CA ASN A 114 12.37 -4.89 -17.16
C ASN A 114 12.42 -6.21 -16.40
N VAL A 115 12.18 -6.19 -15.09
CA VAL A 115 12.17 -7.40 -14.24
C VAL A 115 10.97 -8.26 -14.57
N PHE A 116 9.83 -7.67 -14.97
CA PHE A 116 8.64 -8.44 -15.26
C PHE A 116 8.84 -9.41 -16.44
N THR A 117 9.48 -8.96 -17.52
CA THR A 117 9.80 -9.83 -18.67
C THR A 117 10.78 -10.94 -18.30
N LEU A 118 11.77 -10.63 -17.44
CA LEU A 118 12.73 -11.62 -16.94
C LEU A 118 12.08 -12.66 -16.01
N VAL A 119 11.14 -12.24 -15.16
CA VAL A 119 10.46 -13.10 -14.19
C VAL A 119 9.52 -14.09 -14.87
N LEU A 120 8.91 -13.73 -16.00
CA LEU A 120 8.08 -14.66 -16.77
C LEU A 120 8.86 -15.86 -17.32
N GLY A 121 10.17 -15.73 -17.52
CA GLY A 121 11.06 -16.84 -17.90
C GLY A 121 11.43 -17.79 -16.76
N ILE A 122 10.99 -17.54 -15.52
CA ILE A 122 11.29 -18.38 -14.36
C ILE A 122 10.21 -19.46 -14.20
N PRO A 123 10.59 -20.75 -14.01
CA PRO A 123 9.63 -21.82 -13.76
C PRO A 123 8.64 -21.48 -12.64
N GLY A 124 7.34 -21.61 -12.93
CA GLY A 124 6.25 -21.28 -12.00
C GLY A 124 5.62 -19.89 -12.17
N PHE A 125 6.21 -19.02 -13.00
CA PHE A 125 5.61 -17.75 -13.43
C PHE A 125 4.95 -17.81 -14.81
N GLU A 126 5.12 -18.90 -15.56
CA GLU A 126 4.55 -19.14 -16.90
C GLU A 126 3.04 -18.90 -16.97
N LYS A 127 2.29 -19.28 -15.92
CA LYS A 127 0.83 -19.05 -15.83
C LYS A 127 0.43 -17.58 -15.92
N TYR A 128 1.37 -16.65 -15.72
CA TYR A 128 1.12 -15.22 -15.81
C TYR A 128 1.29 -14.65 -17.23
N GLU A 129 1.86 -15.43 -18.15
CA GLU A 129 1.99 -15.08 -19.57
C GLU A 129 0.60 -14.87 -20.22
N LEU A 130 -0.40 -15.62 -19.76
CA LEU A 130 -1.80 -15.45 -20.18
C LEU A 130 -2.34 -14.04 -19.89
N TYR A 131 -1.84 -13.35 -18.86
CA TYR A 131 -2.24 -11.97 -18.53
C TYR A 131 -1.51 -10.89 -19.37
N LEU A 132 -0.53 -11.25 -20.21
CA LEU A 132 0.08 -10.31 -21.16
C LEU A 132 -0.79 -10.12 -22.40
N ASN A 133 -1.47 -11.18 -22.83
CA ASN A 133 -2.15 -11.24 -24.12
C ASN A 133 -3.66 -11.04 -24.04
N LEU A 134 -4.20 -10.83 -22.84
CA LEU A 134 -5.61 -10.49 -22.65
C LEU A 134 -5.78 -8.98 -22.87
N PRO A 135 -6.49 -8.54 -23.93
CA PRO A 135 -6.88 -7.15 -24.12
C PRO A 135 -8.07 -6.85 -23.19
N GLU A 136 -7.93 -7.11 -21.89
CA GLU A 136 -8.82 -6.46 -20.94
C GLU A 136 -8.33 -5.02 -20.83
N GLU A 137 -9.12 -4.08 -21.36
CA GLU A 137 -8.93 -2.66 -21.04
C GLU A 137 -8.87 -2.53 -19.53
N GLY A 138 -7.65 -2.34 -19.00
CA GLY A 138 -7.37 -2.39 -17.58
C GLY A 138 -8.01 -1.22 -16.87
N SER A 139 -9.31 -1.34 -16.56
CA SER A 139 -10.05 -0.33 -15.82
C SER A 139 -9.58 -0.37 -14.35
N ASN A 140 -8.49 0.34 -14.09
CA ASN A 140 -7.88 0.37 -12.78
C ASN A 140 -8.53 1.45 -11.90
N TYR A 141 -9.86 1.42 -11.71
CA TYR A 141 -10.57 2.47 -10.95
C TYR A 141 -10.05 2.68 -9.53
N ILE A 142 -9.53 1.61 -8.90
CA ILE A 142 -8.89 1.67 -7.58
C ILE A 142 -7.66 2.59 -7.58
N PHE A 143 -6.95 2.74 -8.71
CA PHE A 143 -5.87 3.70 -8.86
C PHE A 143 -6.34 5.13 -8.56
N TYR A 144 -7.42 5.60 -9.19
CA TYR A 144 -7.88 6.98 -9.01
C TYR A 144 -8.30 7.27 -7.57
N ILE A 145 -9.01 6.34 -6.92
CA ILE A 145 -9.43 6.47 -5.52
C ILE A 145 -8.22 6.52 -4.59
N ARG A 146 -7.25 5.61 -4.77
CA ARG A 146 -6.03 5.56 -3.95
C ARG A 146 -5.14 6.77 -4.21
N LEU A 147 -5.04 7.24 -5.45
CA LEU A 147 -4.29 8.43 -5.83
C LEU A 147 -4.86 9.69 -5.18
N PHE A 148 -6.19 9.89 -5.27
CA PHE A 148 -6.86 11.01 -4.61
C PHE A 148 -6.58 11.03 -3.09
N LEU A 149 -6.64 9.85 -2.46
CA LEU A 149 -6.36 9.72 -1.03
C LEU A 149 -4.90 10.06 -0.70
N LEU A 150 -3.96 9.58 -1.53
CA LEU A 150 -2.53 9.86 -1.35
C LEU A 150 -2.23 11.36 -1.53
N ILE A 151 -2.81 12.01 -2.55
CA ILE A 151 -2.69 13.46 -2.76
C ILE A 151 -3.22 14.22 -1.54
N THR A 152 -4.38 13.80 -1.01
CA THR A 152 -4.94 14.39 0.22
C THR A 152 -3.96 14.27 1.40
N ILE A 153 -3.37 13.09 1.60
CA ILE A 153 -2.35 12.87 2.65
C ILE A 153 -1.10 13.73 2.42
N LEU A 154 -0.69 13.90 1.16
CA LEU A 154 0.47 14.72 0.79
C LEU A 154 0.23 16.21 1.05
N LEU A 155 -0.95 16.75 0.70
CA LEU A 155 -1.33 18.12 1.03
C LEU A 155 -1.35 18.35 2.56
N LEU A 156 -1.64 17.29 3.32
CA LEU A 156 -1.68 17.30 4.78
C LEU A 156 -0.37 16.79 5.42
N ALA A 157 0.71 16.65 4.65
CA ALA A 157 1.96 16.02 5.07
C ALA A 157 2.58 16.64 6.33
N LYS A 158 2.44 17.96 6.53
CA LYS A 158 2.94 18.64 7.74
C LYS A 158 2.32 18.10 9.04
N TYR A 159 1.16 17.48 8.94
CA TYR A 159 0.38 16.99 10.07
C TYR A 159 0.30 15.47 10.15
N THR A 160 0.59 14.78 9.05
CA THR A 160 0.63 13.31 8.96
C THR A 160 2.07 12.81 8.95
N ILE A 161 2.78 13.00 7.84
CA ILE A 161 4.13 12.49 7.58
C ILE A 161 5.16 13.10 8.53
N PHE A 162 5.14 14.43 8.69
CA PHE A 162 6.16 15.17 9.44
C PHE A 162 5.85 15.39 10.92
N LYS A 163 4.74 14.84 11.44
CA LYS A 163 4.33 14.94 12.85
C LYS A 163 4.59 13.62 13.58
N GLY A 164 5.04 13.67 14.83
CA GLY A 164 5.30 12.48 15.65
C GLY A 164 6.57 11.73 15.24
N ASP A 165 6.48 10.40 15.06
CA ASP A 165 7.62 9.58 14.65
C ASP A 165 7.85 9.69 13.14
N TYR A 166 8.52 10.77 12.72
CA TYR A 166 8.75 11.12 11.31
C TYR A 166 9.31 9.95 10.50
N ARG A 167 10.33 9.24 11.02
CA ARG A 167 10.98 8.14 10.31
C ARG A 167 9.99 7.03 9.97
N GLN A 168 9.11 6.71 10.92
CA GLN A 168 8.07 5.71 10.72
C GLN A 168 6.99 6.18 9.75
N ASN A 169 6.48 7.40 9.92
CA ASN A 169 5.42 7.93 9.06
C ASN A 169 5.91 8.15 7.62
N ALA A 170 7.16 8.56 7.44
CA ALA A 170 7.82 8.66 6.12
C ALA A 170 7.95 7.30 5.44
N PHE A 171 8.31 6.25 6.19
CA PHE A 171 8.37 4.88 5.66
C PHE A 171 6.99 4.37 5.25
N ILE A 172 5.96 4.60 6.08
CA ILE A 172 4.58 4.24 5.74
C ILE A 172 4.13 5.00 4.48
N PHE A 173 4.42 6.29 4.38
CA PHE A 173 4.10 7.08 3.18
C PHE A 173 4.84 6.59 1.94
N ALA A 174 6.12 6.23 2.06
CA ALA A 174 6.86 5.62 0.95
C ALA A 174 6.20 4.31 0.48
N GLY A 175 5.76 3.44 1.40
CA GLY A 175 4.99 2.24 1.07
C GLY A 175 3.70 2.55 0.32
N ALA A 176 2.93 3.54 0.76
CA ALA A 176 1.72 3.99 0.07
C ALA A 176 2.01 4.59 -1.33
N MET A 177 3.16 5.24 -1.53
CA MET A 177 3.56 5.70 -2.87
C MET A 177 3.94 4.55 -3.80
N VAL A 178 4.62 3.51 -3.28
CA VAL A 178 4.93 2.30 -4.03
C VAL A 178 3.64 1.63 -4.51
N GLU A 179 2.60 1.57 -3.68
CA GLU A 179 1.27 1.07 -4.08
C GLU A 179 0.78 1.80 -5.34
N ILE A 180 0.79 3.14 -5.34
CA ILE A 180 0.32 3.93 -6.48
C ILE A 180 1.13 3.64 -7.74
N ILE A 181 2.45 3.47 -7.65
CA ILE A 181 3.27 3.14 -8.83
C ILE A 181 2.90 1.78 -9.39
N ILE A 182 2.75 0.78 -8.51
CA ILE A 182 2.35 -0.55 -8.95
C ILE A 182 0.95 -0.51 -9.57
N LEU A 183 0.04 0.32 -9.05
CA LEU A 183 -1.27 0.55 -9.68
C LEU A 183 -1.16 1.26 -11.04
N ILE A 184 -0.24 2.21 -11.24
CA ILE A 184 0.02 2.82 -12.56
C ILE A 184 0.50 1.73 -13.53
N LEU A 185 1.48 0.92 -13.13
CA LEU A 185 1.96 -0.19 -13.94
C LEU A 185 0.89 -1.27 -14.14
N GLY A 186 -0.06 -1.36 -13.21
CA GLY A 186 -1.21 -2.26 -13.27
C GLY A 186 -2.21 -1.97 -14.39
N PHE A 187 -2.13 -0.80 -15.04
CA PHE A 187 -2.85 -0.55 -16.30
C PHE A 187 -2.30 -1.41 -17.45
N ALA A 188 -1.02 -1.79 -17.40
CA ALA A 188 -0.42 -2.66 -18.40
C ALA A 188 -0.73 -4.14 -18.16
N SER A 189 -0.97 -4.56 -16.91
CA SER A 189 -1.33 -5.94 -16.60
C SER A 189 -2.10 -6.07 -15.27
N PRO A 190 -3.24 -6.80 -15.26
CA PRO A 190 -3.93 -7.16 -14.02
C PRO A 190 -3.05 -7.93 -13.02
N PHE A 191 -2.04 -8.67 -13.50
CA PHE A 191 -1.08 -9.34 -12.63
C PHE A 191 -0.28 -8.32 -11.80
N ILE A 192 0.29 -7.30 -12.45
CA ILE A 192 1.05 -6.24 -11.78
C ILE A 192 0.15 -5.49 -10.78
N LYS A 193 -1.11 -5.21 -11.17
CA LYS A 193 -2.11 -4.59 -10.28
C LYS A 193 -2.27 -5.35 -8.96
N ARG A 194 -2.23 -6.69 -8.96
CA ARG A 194 -2.36 -7.51 -7.74
C ARG A 194 -1.17 -7.36 -6.78
N GLU A 195 0.01 -7.04 -7.28
CA GLU A 195 1.20 -6.83 -6.45
C GLU A 195 1.10 -5.55 -5.59
N ALA A 196 0.20 -4.63 -5.93
CA ALA A 196 -0.06 -3.45 -5.11
C ALA A 196 -0.61 -3.82 -3.72
N LEU A 197 -1.25 -4.99 -3.58
CA LEU A 197 -1.88 -5.46 -2.35
C LEU A 197 -0.88 -5.59 -1.18
N TYR A 198 0.40 -5.87 -1.46
CA TYR A 198 1.47 -5.89 -0.44
C TYR A 198 1.67 -4.54 0.25
N PHE A 199 1.29 -3.45 -0.42
CA PHE A 199 1.50 -2.09 0.05
C PHE A 199 0.23 -1.38 0.50
N SER A 200 -0.96 -1.87 0.14
CA SER A 200 -2.25 -1.30 0.58
C SER A 200 -2.41 -1.10 2.09
N PRO A 201 -1.85 -1.94 2.99
CA PRO A 201 -1.89 -1.67 4.43
C PRO A 201 -1.27 -0.33 4.84
N PHE A 202 -0.28 0.17 4.10
CA PHE A 202 0.40 1.42 4.46
C PHE A 202 -0.52 2.65 4.31
N LEU A 203 -1.35 2.69 3.27
CA LEU A 203 -2.25 3.82 3.05
C LEU A 203 -3.30 3.93 4.17
N ILE A 204 -3.88 2.80 4.60
CA ILE A 204 -4.86 2.80 5.71
C ILE A 204 -4.24 3.13 7.07
N MET A 205 -2.93 2.92 7.25
CA MET A 205 -2.22 3.34 8.48
C MET A 205 -2.02 4.86 8.57
N LEU A 206 -2.00 5.58 7.45
CA LEU A 206 -1.83 7.05 7.45
C LEU A 206 -3.14 7.79 7.68
N LEU A 207 -4.27 7.20 7.27
CA LEU A 207 -5.59 7.82 7.40
C LEU A 207 -5.90 8.30 8.84
N PRO A 208 -5.71 7.50 9.90
CA PRO A 208 -6.00 7.94 11.26
C PRO A 208 -5.09 9.08 11.76
N ASN A 209 -3.94 9.31 11.12
CA ASN A 209 -3.06 10.42 11.48
C ASN A 209 -3.68 11.77 11.10
N ILE A 210 -4.51 11.80 10.04
CA ILE A 210 -5.28 12.99 9.60
C ILE A 210 -6.24 13.45 10.71
N ILE A 211 -6.86 12.53 11.44
CA ILE A 211 -7.85 12.85 12.49
C ILE A 211 -7.22 13.73 13.59
N ASN A 212 -5.91 13.63 13.80
CA ASN A 212 -5.18 14.42 14.80
C ASN A 212 -4.72 15.80 14.31
N LEU A 213 -5.13 16.21 13.11
CA LEU A 213 -4.97 17.58 12.59
C LEU A 213 -5.54 18.62 13.55
N LEU A 214 -6.72 18.34 14.08
CA LEU A 214 -7.57 19.32 14.75
C LEU A 214 -7.66 18.97 16.23
N GLU A 215 -6.48 18.79 16.83
CA GLU A 215 -6.32 18.33 18.22
C GLU A 215 -7.11 19.21 19.21
N GLN A 216 -7.30 20.49 18.91
CA GLN A 216 -8.00 21.45 19.76
C GLN A 216 -9.52 21.55 19.51
N ARG A 217 -10.08 20.91 18.47
CA ARG A 217 -11.49 21.09 18.11
C ARG A 217 -12.23 19.75 17.92
N VAL A 218 -12.87 19.27 19.00
CA VAL A 218 -13.56 17.98 19.08
C VAL A 218 -14.53 17.73 17.91
N ARG A 219 -15.33 18.74 17.54
CA ARG A 219 -16.29 18.66 16.40
C ARG A 219 -15.62 18.19 15.11
N TYR A 220 -14.46 18.75 14.76
CA TYR A 220 -13.81 18.42 13.50
C TYR A 220 -13.11 17.06 13.54
N ARG A 221 -12.63 16.62 14.72
CA ARG A 221 -12.10 15.26 14.87
C ARG A 221 -13.20 14.23 14.58
N PHE A 222 -14.41 14.47 15.12
CA PHE A 222 -15.57 13.63 14.83
C PHE A 222 -15.90 13.64 13.34
N THR A 223 -15.94 14.81 12.70
CA THR A 223 -16.15 14.92 11.24
C THR A 223 -15.13 14.12 10.43
N LEU A 224 -13.83 14.21 10.75
CA LEU A 224 -12.78 13.47 10.04
C LEU A 224 -12.85 11.96 10.28
N TYR A 225 -13.19 11.55 11.51
CA TYR A 225 -13.41 10.14 11.84
C TYR A 225 -14.58 9.57 11.03
N THR A 226 -15.71 10.26 11.01
CA THR A 226 -16.89 9.89 10.21
C THR A 226 -16.57 9.88 8.72
N ALA A 227 -15.80 10.85 8.21
CA ALA A 227 -15.36 10.85 6.81
C ALA A 227 -14.52 9.61 6.46
N CYS A 228 -13.66 9.15 7.37
CA CYS A 228 -12.91 7.90 7.18
C CYS A 228 -13.82 6.66 7.17
N LEU A 229 -14.85 6.62 8.01
CA LEU A 229 -15.85 5.54 8.00
C LEU A 229 -16.61 5.52 6.67
N LEU A 230 -17.12 6.68 6.24
CA LEU A 230 -17.82 6.84 4.96
C LEU A 230 -16.93 6.46 3.79
N TYR A 231 -15.64 6.82 3.81
CA TYR A 231 -14.68 6.36 2.81
C TYR A 231 -14.62 4.83 2.73
N GLY A 232 -14.52 4.13 3.87
CA GLY A 232 -14.50 2.67 3.89
C GLY A 232 -15.78 2.06 3.31
N ILE A 233 -16.94 2.59 3.69
CA ILE A 233 -18.25 2.15 3.19
C ILE A 233 -18.36 2.40 1.68
N SER A 234 -18.09 3.63 1.23
CA SER A 234 -18.13 3.98 -0.19
C SER A 234 -17.16 3.16 -1.03
N PHE A 235 -15.96 2.90 -0.51
CA PHE A 235 -14.99 2.03 -1.17
C PHE A 235 -15.56 0.62 -1.34
N PHE A 236 -16.11 0.04 -0.27
CA PHE A 236 -16.68 -1.30 -0.32
C PHE A 236 -17.84 -1.38 -1.34
N THR A 237 -18.77 -0.42 -1.27
CA THR A 237 -19.91 -0.36 -2.19
C THR A 237 -19.45 -0.24 -3.64
N VAL A 238 -18.56 0.71 -3.95
CA VAL A 238 -18.11 0.92 -5.33
C VAL A 238 -17.26 -0.25 -5.82
N SER A 239 -16.21 -0.63 -5.09
CA SER A 239 -15.25 -1.63 -5.55
C SER A 239 -15.82 -3.05 -5.58
N TYR A 240 -16.60 -3.44 -4.58
CA TYR A 240 -17.02 -4.83 -4.42
C TYR A 240 -18.49 -5.09 -4.72
N LEU A 241 -19.39 -4.12 -4.51
CA LEU A 241 -20.80 -4.31 -4.86
C LEU A 241 -21.11 -3.89 -6.30
N LEU A 242 -20.63 -2.72 -6.74
CA LEU A 242 -20.93 -2.20 -8.08
C LEU A 242 -19.96 -2.74 -9.14
N LEU A 243 -18.66 -2.69 -8.85
CA LEU A 243 -17.60 -3.08 -9.81
C LEU A 243 -17.19 -4.55 -9.71
N ASP A 244 -17.71 -5.29 -8.73
CA ASP A 244 -17.46 -6.72 -8.52
C ASP A 244 -15.97 -7.15 -8.55
N GLN A 245 -15.06 -6.27 -8.07
CA GLN A 245 -13.61 -6.49 -8.23
C GLN A 245 -13.05 -7.68 -7.46
N ALA A 246 -13.85 -8.30 -6.59
CA ALA A 246 -13.46 -9.44 -5.79
C ALA A 246 -14.48 -10.59 -5.85
N ASN A 247 -15.41 -10.63 -6.82
CA ASN A 247 -16.35 -11.74 -7.04
C ASN A 247 -16.91 -12.37 -5.74
N ILE A 248 -17.17 -11.53 -4.73
CA ILE A 248 -17.60 -11.99 -3.39
C ILE A 248 -19.11 -12.20 -3.33
N ILE A 249 -19.82 -11.68 -4.33
CA ILE A 249 -21.27 -11.83 -4.47
C ILE A 249 -21.53 -13.11 -5.28
N PRO A 250 -22.29 -14.08 -4.76
CA PRO A 250 -22.63 -15.29 -5.49
C PRO A 250 -23.35 -14.98 -6.82
N TYR A 251 -23.03 -15.73 -7.87
CA TYR A 251 -23.65 -15.59 -9.20
C TYR A 251 -25.20 -15.67 -9.19
N ASN A 252 -25.79 -16.29 -8.16
CA ASN A 252 -27.23 -16.50 -8.05
C ASN A 252 -27.97 -15.53 -7.10
N SER A 253 -27.29 -14.56 -6.46
CA SER A 253 -28.00 -13.49 -5.76
C SER A 253 -28.33 -12.37 -6.74
N SER A 254 -29.47 -12.52 -7.41
CA SER A 254 -30.06 -11.56 -8.33
C SER A 254 -30.31 -10.21 -7.64
N VAL A 255 -29.32 -9.32 -7.70
CA VAL A 255 -29.55 -7.87 -7.69
C VAL A 255 -29.31 -7.27 -9.08
N ARG A 256 -28.70 -8.04 -10.00
CA ARG A 256 -28.73 -7.77 -11.45
C ARG A 256 -30.03 -8.33 -12.04
N SER A 257 -31.17 -7.83 -11.57
CA SER A 257 -32.39 -7.89 -12.35
C SER A 257 -32.45 -6.62 -13.21
N VAL A 258 -32.29 -6.82 -14.52
CA VAL A 258 -32.69 -5.90 -15.60
C VAL A 258 -31.84 -4.63 -15.73
N GLU A 259 -30.93 -4.65 -16.71
CA GLU A 259 -30.95 -3.77 -17.89
C GLU A 259 -30.09 -4.40 -19.00
#